data_AF-A0A7V5V3N6-F1
#
_entry.id   AF-A0A7V5V3N6-F1
#
_cell.length_a   1.000
_cell.length_b   1.000
_cell.length_c   1.000
_cell.angle_alpha   90.00
_cell.angle_beta   90.00
_cell.angle_gamma   90.00
#
_symmetry.space_group_name_H-M   'P 1'
#
loop_
_entity.id
_entity.type
_entity.pdbx_description
1 polymer ?
#
loop_
_entity_poly.entity_id
_entity_poly.type
_entity_poly.pdbx_seq_one_letter_code
_entity_poly.pdbx_strand_id
1 'polypeptide(L)'
;MKPTNKYPYFIITVFLTLCLTSCSKELKPDLARLYNTNYISYDRTPPVILIHGIMGSKLRDKNNLKEKWFGSLKNLIFSNYVDVGLKINPETLEPIDTNLEPFDIADKAAGTDYYNAIIQTLQNYGGYTLTPV
;
A
#
# COMPACT_ATOMS: atom_id res chain seq x y z
N MET A 1 -38.18 -0.67 -42.86
CA MET A 1 -36.99 -1.33 -42.29
C MET A 1 -35.90 -0.27 -42.15
N LYS A 2 -35.68 0.25 -40.93
CA LYS A 2 -34.79 1.42 -40.69
C LYS A 2 -33.39 0.91 -40.36
N PRO A 3 -32.32 1.30 -41.08
CA PRO A 3 -30.98 0.81 -40.81
C PRO A 3 -30.48 1.41 -39.48
N THR A 4 -30.27 0.56 -38.48
CA THR A 4 -29.64 0.94 -37.21
C THR A 4 -28.17 1.24 -37.47
N ASN A 5 -27.82 2.52 -37.53
CA ASN A 5 -26.47 2.99 -37.80
C ASN A 5 -25.57 2.63 -36.59
N LYS A 6 -24.73 1.59 -36.71
CA LYS A 6 -23.87 1.08 -35.61
C LYS A 6 -22.57 1.88 -35.41
N TYR A 7 -22.27 2.83 -36.29
CA TYR A 7 -21.07 3.65 -36.26
C TYR A 7 -20.89 4.60 -35.06
N PRO A 8 -21.94 5.20 -34.43
CA PRO A 8 -21.72 6.13 -33.32
C PRO A 8 -21.22 5.43 -32.06
N TYR A 9 -21.68 4.20 -31.80
CA TYR A 9 -21.22 3.40 -30.66
C TYR A 9 -19.74 3.01 -30.78
N PHE A 10 -19.29 2.67 -31.99
CA PHE A 10 -17.89 2.33 -32.24
C PHE A 10 -16.95 3.51 -31.97
N ILE A 11 -17.32 4.71 -32.40
CA ILE A 11 -16.54 5.94 -32.17
C ILE A 11 -16.45 6.26 -30.68
N ILE A 12 -17.55 6.12 -29.93
CA ILE A 12 -17.58 6.38 -28.48
C ILE A 12 -16.69 5.38 -27.73
N THR A 13 -16.70 4.09 -28.10
CA THR A 13 -15.84 3.08 -27.47
C THR A 13 -14.35 3.32 -27.74
N VAL A 14 -14.00 3.72 -28.97
CA VAL A 14 -12.61 4.06 -29.33
C VAL A 14 -12.14 5.31 -28.57
N PHE A 15 -12.99 6.33 -28.46
CA PHE A 15 -12.65 7.53 -27.70
C PHE A 15 -12.44 7.24 -26.21
N LEU A 16 -13.32 6.43 -25.59
CA LEU A 16 -13.21 6.06 -24.18
C LEU A 16 -11.93 5.25 -23.87
N THR A 17 -11.55 4.34 -24.77
CA THR A 17 -10.31 3.56 -24.63
C THR A 17 -9.06 4.43 -24.79
N LEU A 18 -9.06 5.40 -25.71
CA LEU A 18 -7.96 6.37 -25.82
C LEU A 18 -7.79 7.23 -24.56
N CYS A 19 -8.90 7.73 -23.99
CA CYS A 19 -8.86 8.54 -22.77
C CYS A 19 -8.25 7.78 -21.58
N LEU A 20 -8.45 6.45 -21.49
CA LEU A 20 -7.90 5.62 -20.41
C LEU A 20 -6.38 5.41 -20.53
N THR A 21 -5.79 5.49 -21.73
CA THR A 21 -4.36 5.20 -21.96
C THR A 21 -3.42 6.40 -21.80
N SER A 22 -3.95 7.63 -21.72
CA SER A 22 -3.12 8.85 -21.74
C SER A 22 -2.52 9.21 -20.37
N CYS A 23 -2.89 8.53 -19.29
CA CYS A 23 -2.50 8.88 -17.91
C CYS A 23 -1.50 7.90 -17.28
N SER A 24 -0.62 7.27 -18.07
CA SER A 24 0.27 6.21 -17.57
C SER A 24 1.77 6.54 -17.62
N LYS A 25 2.16 7.76 -17.98
CA LYS A 25 3.57 8.17 -17.95
C LYS A 25 3.87 9.04 -16.74
N GLU A 26 4.26 8.39 -15.66
CA GLU A 26 4.87 9.03 -14.50
C GLU A 26 6.38 9.20 -14.78
N LEU A 27 6.83 10.42 -15.04
CA LEU A 27 8.25 10.73 -15.24
C LEU A 27 8.95 10.71 -13.86
N LYS A 28 9.66 9.63 -13.54
CA LYS A 28 10.40 9.51 -12.27
C LYS A 28 11.82 10.05 -12.43
N PRO A 29 12.29 10.95 -11.53
CA PRO A 29 13.66 11.44 -11.57
C PRO A 29 14.65 10.32 -11.19
N ASP A 30 15.88 10.41 -11.70
CA ASP A 30 16.98 9.51 -11.33
C ASP A 30 17.46 9.81 -9.91
N LEU A 31 16.92 9.07 -8.94
CA LEU A 31 17.24 9.21 -7.52
C LEU A 31 18.70 8.86 -7.22
N ALA A 32 19.28 7.90 -7.94
CA ALA A 32 20.67 7.50 -7.75
C ALA A 32 21.59 8.69 -7.99
N ARG A 33 21.37 9.41 -9.10
CA ARG A 33 22.10 10.63 -9.42
C ARG A 33 21.90 11.73 -8.37
N LEU A 34 20.67 11.95 -7.90
CA LEU A 34 20.36 13.03 -6.94
C LEU A 34 21.02 12.81 -5.57
N TYR A 35 20.95 11.59 -5.04
CA TYR A 35 21.42 11.30 -3.68
C TYR A 35 22.92 10.98 -3.57
N ASN A 36 23.60 10.66 -4.67
CA ASN A 36 25.06 10.42 -4.66
C ASN A 36 25.88 11.68 -4.33
N THR A 37 25.31 12.87 -4.50
CA THR A 37 26.04 14.15 -4.36
C THR A 37 26.11 14.70 -2.92
N ASN A 38 25.29 14.20 -1.99
CA ASN A 38 25.08 14.81 -0.67
C ASN A 38 25.36 13.87 0.52
N TYR A 39 26.18 12.83 0.35
CA TYR A 39 26.51 11.93 1.44
C TYR A 39 27.45 12.60 2.44
N ILE A 40 26.87 13.29 3.44
CA ILE A 40 27.58 13.65 4.67
C ILE A 40 27.84 12.34 5.40
N SER A 41 29.08 11.88 5.39
CA SER A 41 29.51 10.68 6.12
C SER A 41 29.40 10.93 7.61
N TYR A 42 28.32 10.44 8.22
CA TYR A 42 28.23 10.29 9.67
C TYR A 42 28.88 8.95 10.07
N ASP A 43 29.62 8.91 11.18
CA ASP A 43 30.18 7.66 11.73
C ASP A 43 29.10 6.61 12.05
N ARG A 44 27.84 7.06 12.22
CA ARG A 44 26.64 6.20 12.33
C ARG A 44 25.46 6.86 11.62
N THR A 45 24.81 6.12 10.73
CA THR A 45 23.55 6.53 10.12
C THR A 45 22.44 6.57 11.20
N PRO A 46 21.74 7.71 11.39
CA PRO A 46 20.65 7.78 12.35
C PRO A 46 19.48 6.90 11.90
N PRO A 47 18.76 6.22 12.82
CA PRO A 47 17.63 5.37 12.47
C PRO A 47 16.48 6.20 11.90
N VAL A 48 15.78 5.65 10.91
CA VAL A 48 14.54 6.23 10.36
C VAL A 48 13.36 5.41 10.86
N ILE A 49 12.38 6.09 11.44
CA ILE A 49 11.11 5.49 11.88
C ILE A 49 10.04 5.86 10.86
N LEU A 50 9.51 4.86 10.16
CA LEU A 50 8.38 5.03 9.25
C LEU A 50 7.07 4.78 10.02
N ILE A 51 6.27 5.82 10.23
CA ILE A 51 4.94 5.72 10.83
C ILE A 51 3.92 5.67 9.69
N HIS A 52 3.30 4.50 9.50
CA HIS A 52 2.32 4.31 8.45
C HIS A 52 0.96 4.94 8.80
N GLY A 53 0.18 5.28 7.77
CA GLY A 53 -1.18 5.82 7.90
C GLY A 53 -2.26 4.78 7.57
N ILE A 54 -3.18 5.17 6.69
CA ILE A 54 -4.26 4.28 6.21
C ILE A 54 -3.67 3.00 5.62
N MET A 55 -4.39 1.88 5.81
CA MET A 55 -3.96 0.57 5.30
C MET A 55 -2.52 0.31 5.73
N GLY A 56 -2.19 0.52 7.00
CA GLY A 56 -0.83 0.74 7.45
C GLY A 56 0.02 -0.51 7.66
N SER A 57 -0.43 -1.42 8.51
CA SER A 57 0.22 -2.70 8.78
C SER A 57 -0.62 -3.85 8.27
N LYS A 58 0.02 -4.99 8.01
CA LYS A 58 -0.64 -6.29 7.89
C LYS A 58 -0.86 -6.88 9.28
N LEU A 59 -1.98 -7.55 9.49
CA LEU A 59 -2.32 -8.20 10.75
C LEU A 59 -2.41 -9.70 10.57
N ARG A 60 -1.91 -10.46 11.54
CA ARG A 60 -2.05 -11.93 11.59
C ARG A 60 -2.56 -12.38 12.96
N ASP A 61 -3.13 -13.57 12.97
CA ASP A 61 -3.48 -14.27 14.21
C ASP A 61 -2.20 -14.74 14.93
N LYS A 62 -2.07 -14.42 16.22
CA LYS A 62 -0.87 -14.77 17.01
C LYS A 62 -0.64 -16.29 17.13
N ASN A 63 -1.70 -17.10 17.10
CA ASN A 63 -1.63 -18.53 17.37
C ASN A 63 -1.27 -19.35 16.13
N ASN A 64 -1.84 -18.99 14.98
CA ASN A 64 -1.68 -19.77 13.75
C ASN A 64 -0.91 -19.02 12.64
N LEU A 65 -0.49 -17.78 12.92
CA LEU A 65 0.28 -16.90 12.02
C LEU A 65 -0.41 -16.61 10.68
N LYS A 66 -1.71 -16.89 10.54
CA LYS A 66 -2.45 -16.61 9.32
C LYS A 66 -2.77 -15.12 9.24
N GLU A 67 -2.46 -14.54 8.08
CA GLU A 67 -2.85 -13.17 7.75
C GLU A 67 -4.38 -13.02 7.80
N LYS A 68 -4.82 -12.00 8.53
CA LYS A 68 -6.22 -11.58 8.67
C LYS A 68 -6.49 -10.26 7.94
N TRP A 69 -5.45 -9.46 7.76
CA TRP A 69 -5.49 -8.18 7.08
C TRP A 69 -4.20 -8.00 6.27
N PHE A 70 -4.25 -7.80 4.95
CA PHE A 70 -5.43 -7.51 4.11
C PHE A 70 -6.20 -8.75 3.67
N GLY A 71 -5.58 -9.93 3.74
CA GLY A 71 -6.18 -11.17 3.27
C GLY A 71 -6.50 -11.14 1.77
N SER A 72 -7.58 -11.80 1.36
CA SER A 72 -7.97 -11.81 -0.06
C SER A 72 -8.67 -10.50 -0.48
N LEU A 73 -8.56 -10.12 -1.75
CA LEU A 73 -9.26 -8.95 -2.32
C LEU A 73 -10.78 -9.03 -2.09
N LYS A 74 -11.35 -10.24 -2.08
CA LYS A 74 -12.76 -10.46 -1.75
C LYS A 74 -13.05 -10.02 -0.30
N ASN A 75 -12.18 -10.35 0.64
CA ASN A 75 -12.33 -9.94 2.03
C ASN A 75 -12.21 -8.42 2.18
N LEU A 76 -11.32 -7.80 1.39
CA LEU A 76 -11.15 -6.33 1.37
C LEU A 76 -12.32 -5.56 0.73
N ILE A 77 -13.25 -6.21 0.05
CA ILE A 77 -14.39 -5.51 -0.58
C ILE A 77 -15.69 -5.87 0.13
N PHE A 78 -15.79 -7.08 0.67
CA PHE A 78 -17.05 -7.63 1.19
C PHE A 78 -17.05 -7.94 2.69
N SER A 79 -15.97 -7.67 3.43
CA SER A 79 -15.94 -7.88 4.89
C SER A 79 -16.58 -6.71 5.66
N ASN A 80 -17.07 -6.99 6.87
CA ASN A 80 -17.56 -5.97 7.81
C ASN A 80 -16.43 -5.36 8.67
N TYR A 81 -15.20 -5.85 8.55
CA TYR A 81 -13.99 -5.42 9.27
C TYR A 81 -14.06 -5.44 10.80
N VAL A 82 -15.13 -5.99 11.39
CA VAL A 82 -15.32 -6.02 12.85
C VAL A 82 -14.23 -6.87 13.52
N ASP A 83 -13.75 -7.89 12.82
CA ASP A 83 -12.77 -8.85 13.33
C ASP A 83 -11.32 -8.36 13.23
N VAL A 84 -11.06 -7.25 12.54
CA VAL A 84 -9.71 -6.64 12.43
C VAL A 84 -9.61 -5.32 13.20
N GLY A 85 -10.74 -4.75 13.62
CA GLY A 85 -10.77 -3.54 14.43
C GLY A 85 -10.26 -3.78 15.85
N LEU A 86 -9.47 -2.81 16.35
CA LEU A 86 -9.09 -2.79 17.76
C LEU A 86 -10.34 -2.50 18.60
N LYS A 87 -10.77 -3.48 19.40
CA LYS A 87 -11.88 -3.30 20.33
C LYS A 87 -11.35 -2.60 21.59
N ILE A 88 -12.05 -1.56 22.04
CA ILE A 88 -11.68 -0.80 23.23
C ILE A 88 -12.70 -1.10 24.33
N ASN A 89 -12.23 -1.37 25.54
CA ASN A 89 -13.10 -1.47 26.70
C ASN A 89 -13.67 -0.07 27.02
N PRO A 90 -15.00 0.12 27.01
CA PRO A 90 -15.59 1.45 27.20
C PRO A 90 -15.39 2.01 28.61
N GLU A 91 -15.12 1.17 29.62
CA GLU A 91 -14.92 1.59 31.01
C GLU A 91 -13.46 1.94 31.30
N THR A 92 -12.51 1.11 30.84
CA THR A 92 -11.07 1.30 31.11
C THR A 92 -10.35 2.08 30.02
N LEU A 93 -10.94 2.20 28.84
CA LEU A 93 -10.33 2.73 27.61
C LEU A 93 -9.10 1.95 27.13
N GLU A 94 -8.90 0.75 27.66
CA GLU A 94 -7.80 -0.12 27.26
C GLU A 94 -8.17 -0.99 26.05
N PRO A 95 -7.20 -1.36 25.21
CA PRO A 95 -7.40 -2.34 24.15
C PRO A 95 -7.81 -3.70 24.71
N ILE A 96 -8.87 -4.28 24.16
CA ILE A 96 -9.24 -5.67 24.39
C ILE A 96 -8.35 -6.53 23.49
N ASP A 97 -7.69 -7.56 24.04
CA ASP A 97 -6.84 -8.44 23.24
C ASP A 97 -7.67 -9.18 22.18
N THR A 98 -7.38 -8.90 20.91
CA THR A 98 -8.06 -9.49 19.75
C THR A 98 -7.32 -10.71 19.19
N ASN A 99 -6.26 -11.19 19.86
CA ASN A 99 -5.37 -12.25 19.36
C ASN A 99 -4.77 -11.92 17.97
N LEU A 100 -4.66 -10.63 17.64
CA LEU A 100 -4.04 -10.13 16.43
C LEU A 100 -2.74 -9.40 16.77
N GLU A 101 -1.76 -9.52 15.89
CA GLU A 101 -0.53 -8.74 15.95
C GLU A 101 -0.18 -8.14 14.57
N PRO A 102 0.39 -6.93 14.55
CA PRO A 102 1.03 -6.41 13.35
C PRO A 102 2.31 -7.22 13.08
N PHE A 103 2.54 -7.60 11.83
CA PHE A 103 3.74 -8.37 11.47
C PHE A 103 4.54 -7.79 10.30
N ASP A 104 3.97 -6.85 9.56
CA ASP A 104 4.61 -6.22 8.39
C ASP A 104 3.93 -4.89 8.06
N ILE A 105 4.59 -4.04 7.29
CA ILE A 105 3.97 -2.86 6.67
C ILE A 105 3.12 -3.35 5.50
N ALA A 106 2.00 -2.67 5.27
CA ALA A 106 1.20 -2.91 4.09
C ALA A 106 2.00 -2.66 2.81
N ASP A 107 2.01 -3.65 1.92
CA ASP A 107 2.65 -3.51 0.61
C ASP A 107 1.61 -3.09 -0.44
N LYS A 108 1.04 -4.06 -1.15
CA LYS A 108 0.07 -3.86 -2.23
C LYS A 108 -1.28 -4.40 -1.80
N ALA A 109 -2.27 -3.52 -1.71
CA ALA A 109 -3.67 -3.90 -1.53
C ALA A 109 -4.53 -3.27 -2.62
N ALA A 110 -5.48 -4.03 -3.18
CA ALA A 110 -6.37 -3.59 -4.25
C ALA A 110 -5.68 -2.96 -5.49
N GLY A 111 -4.45 -3.39 -5.80
CA GLY A 111 -3.67 -2.83 -6.92
C GLY A 111 -2.96 -1.51 -6.60
N THR A 112 -3.12 -0.99 -5.39
CA THR A 112 -2.41 0.19 -4.89
C THR A 112 -1.18 -0.24 -4.10
N ASP A 113 -0.03 0.36 -4.42
CA ASP A 113 1.19 0.24 -3.65
C ASP A 113 1.27 1.39 -2.65
N TYR A 114 1.13 1.10 -1.35
CA TYR A 114 1.02 2.14 -0.32
C TYR A 114 2.39 2.64 0.13
N TYR A 115 3.32 1.73 0.45
CA TYR A 115 4.57 2.08 1.10
C TYR A 115 5.83 1.54 0.42
N ASN A 116 5.74 0.64 -0.57
CA ASN A 116 6.96 0.03 -1.14
C ASN A 116 7.85 1.05 -1.84
N ALA A 117 7.28 2.10 -2.46
CA ALA A 117 8.09 3.13 -3.11
C ALA A 117 9.03 3.83 -2.11
N ILE A 118 8.54 4.13 -0.91
CA ILE A 118 9.33 4.77 0.16
C ILE A 118 10.33 3.75 0.72
N ILE A 119 9.90 2.53 1.02
CA ILE A 119 10.76 1.47 1.56
C ILE A 119 11.91 1.17 0.59
N GLN A 120 11.62 0.98 -0.70
CA GLN A 120 12.65 0.75 -1.73
C GLN A 120 13.58 1.95 -1.88
N THR A 121 13.08 3.17 -1.74
CA THR A 121 13.93 4.36 -1.80
C THR A 121 14.91 4.38 -0.62
N LEU A 122 14.43 4.10 0.59
CA LEU A 122 15.27 4.03 1.79
C LEU A 122 16.30 2.90 1.70
N GLN A 123 15.92 1.72 1.19
CA GLN A 123 16.83 0.58 1.06
C GLN A 123 17.86 0.79 -0.06
N ASN A 124 17.41 1.15 -1.26
CA ASN A 124 18.24 1.18 -2.46
C ASN A 124 19.13 2.42 -2.55
N TYR A 125 18.64 3.56 -2.06
CA TYR A 125 19.35 4.84 -2.16
C TYR A 125 19.75 5.42 -0.81
N GLY A 126 19.02 5.09 0.26
CA GLY A 126 19.32 5.56 1.61
C GLY A 126 20.25 4.64 2.41
N GLY A 127 20.54 3.42 1.94
CA GLY A 127 21.39 2.45 2.64
C GLY A 127 20.76 1.89 3.92
N TYR A 128 19.44 2.03 4.10
CA TYR A 128 18.74 1.52 5.27
C TYR A 128 18.36 0.05 5.14
N THR A 129 18.29 -0.66 6.26
CA THR A 129 17.75 -2.02 6.34
C THR A 129 16.53 -2.04 7.25
N LEU A 130 15.52 -2.84 6.89
CA LEU A 130 14.38 -3.05 7.78
C LEU A 130 14.84 -3.76 9.05
N THR A 131 14.31 -3.33 10.18
CA THR A 131 14.48 -4.05 11.45
C THR A 131 13.75 -5.38 11.37
N PRO A 132 14.38 -6.52 11.75
CA PRO A 132 13.67 -7.80 11.84
C PRO A 132 12.53 -7.70 12.88
N VAL A 133 11.37 -8.27 12.54
CA VAL A 133 10.18 -8.37 13.38
C VAL A 133 10.23 -9.63 14.23
#